data_AF-A0A7C5U3Y4-F1
#
_entry.id   AF-A0A7C5U3Y4-F1
#
_cell.length_a   1.000
_cell.length_b   1.000
_cell.length_c   1.000
_cell.angle_alpha   90.00
_cell.angle_beta   90.00
_cell.angle_gamma   90.00
#
_symmetry.space_group_name_H-M   'P 1'
#
loop_
_entity.id
_entity.type
_entity.pdbx_description
1 polymer ?
#
loop_
_entity_poly.entity_id
_entity_poly.type
_entity_poly.pdbx_seq_one_letter_code
_entity_poly.pdbx_strand_id
1 'polypeptide(L)' 'GYGRVIMDHIENFLISIENKKIILNAQNQVKDFYKKLGYQQIGEPFLEAGTLHVRMEKGL' A
#
# COMPACT_ATOMS: atom_id res chain seq x y z
N GLY A 1 12.72 -7.80 5.69
CA GLY A 1 13.38 -6.49 5.88
C GLY A 1 12.44 -5.54 6.62
N TYR A 2 12.95 -4.40 7.11
CA TYR A 2 12.21 -3.47 7.97
C TYR A 2 10.90 -2.92 7.38
N GLY A 3 10.84 -2.72 6.05
CA GLY A 3 9.60 -2.26 5.41
C GLY A 3 8.40 -3.18 5.66
N ARG A 4 8.60 -4.51 5.70
CA ARG A 4 7.54 -5.47 6.04
C ARG A 4 7.10 -5.30 7.50
N VAL A 5 8.04 -5.17 8.43
CA VAL A 5 7.75 -4.99 9.86
C VAL A 5 6.93 -3.72 10.11
N ILE A 6 7.26 -2.63 9.42
CA ILE A 6 6.50 -1.38 9.51
C ILE A 6 5.07 -1.57 9.00
N MET A 7 4.90 -2.18 7.83
CA MET A 7 3.58 -2.42 7.26
C MET A 7 2.74 -3.36 8.12
N ASP A 8 3.32 -4.44 8.64
CA ASP A 8 2.63 -5.37 9.54
C ASP A 8 2.15 -4.63 10.81
N HIS A 9 2.94 -3.71 11.37
CA HIS A 9 2.52 -2.92 12.52
C HIS A 9 1.36 -1.96 12.20
N ILE A 10 1.42 -1.29 11.04
CA ILE A 10 0.35 -0.39 10.56
C ILE A 10 -0.94 -1.18 10.34
N GLU A 11 -0.87 -2.32 9.65
CA GLU A 11 -2.03 -3.17 9.36
C GLU A 11 -2.67 -3.68 10.66
N ASN A 12 -1.88 -4.20 11.59
CA ASN A 12 -2.38 -4.66 12.89
C ASN A 12 -3.05 -3.53 13.70
N PHE A 13 -2.46 -2.33 13.68
CA PHE A 13 -3.06 -1.17 14.34
C PHE A 13 -4.41 -0.82 13.70
N LEU A 14 -4.49 -0.79 12.36
CA LEU A 14 -5.73 -0.46 11.65
C LEU A 14 -6.84 -1.50 11.89
N ILE A 15 -6.48 -2.80 11.95
CA ILE A 15 -7.40 -3.88 12.35
C ILE A 15 -7.92 -3.65 13.77
N SER A 16 -7.06 -3.24 14.71
CA SER A 16 -7.45 -3.02 16.12
C SER A 16 -8.46 -1.89 16.32
N ILE A 17 -8.56 -0.97 15.36
CA ILE A 17 -9.55 0.12 15.34
C ILE A 17 -10.65 -0.12 14.30
N GLU A 18 -10.89 -1.38 13.92
CA GLU A 18 -11.97 -1.85 13.05
C GLU A 18 -11.99 -1.24 11.63
N ASN A 19 -10.83 -0.80 11.12
CA ASN A 19 -10.73 -0.41 9.71
C ASN A 19 -10.79 -1.65 8.81
N LYS A 20 -11.50 -1.52 7.69
CA LYS A 20 -11.77 -2.63 6.75
C LYS A 20 -10.93 -2.58 5.48
N LYS A 21 -10.23 -1.47 5.24
CA LYS A 21 -9.49 -1.25 3.99
C LYS A 21 -8.37 -0.23 4.16
N ILE A 22 -7.25 -0.48 3.51
CA ILE A 22 -6.16 0.48 3.32
C ILE A 22 -6.14 0.90 1.86
N ILE A 23 -5.98 2.21 1.61
CA ILE A 23 -5.66 2.76 0.30
C ILE A 23 -4.37 3.56 0.44
N LEU A 24 -3.43 3.38 -0.50
CA LEU A 24 -2.18 4.14 -0.56
C LEU A 24 -1.80 4.47 -2.00
N ASN A 25 -0.96 5.48 -2.16
CA ASN A 25 -0.30 5.79 -3.43
C ASN A 25 1.14 5.27 -3.35
N ALA A 26 1.43 4.14 -3.98
CA ALA A 26 2.78 3.59 -4.03
C ALA A 26 3.56 4.24 -5.17
N GLN A 27 4.85 4.54 -4.98
CA GLN A 27 5.72 4.81 -6.12
C GLN A 27 5.73 3.58 -7.04
N ASN A 28 5.56 3.77 -8.35
CA ASN A 28 5.39 2.68 -9.31
C ASN A 28 6.56 1.68 -9.29
N GLN A 29 7.78 2.14 -8.97
CA GLN A 29 8.97 1.31 -8.84
C GLN A 29 8.92 0.28 -7.68
N VAL A 30 8.11 0.51 -6.64
CA VAL A 30 7.98 -0.40 -5.48
C VAL A 30 6.61 -1.08 -5.42
N LYS A 31 5.78 -1.00 -6.45
CA LYS A 31 4.44 -1.63 -6.44
C LYS A 31 4.48 -3.13 -6.12
N ASP A 32 5.51 -3.84 -6.57
CA ASP A 32 5.64 -5.28 -6.34
C ASP A 32 5.99 -5.63 -4.87
N PHE A 33 6.55 -4.69 -4.11
CA PHE A 33 6.67 -4.84 -2.65
C PHE A 33 5.29 -4.91 -1.99
N TYR A 34 4.39 -4.00 -2.36
CA TYR A 34 3.02 -3.97 -1.82
C TYR A 34 2.17 -5.13 -2.35
N LYS A 35 2.36 -5.57 -3.61
CA LYS A 35 1.70 -6.79 -4.11
C LYS A 35 2.05 -8.03 -3.27
N LYS A 36 3.31 -8.17 -2.84
CA LYS A 36 3.75 -9.24 -1.91
C LYS A 36 3.16 -9.11 -0.50
N LEU A 37 2.55 -7.98 -0.17
CA LEU A 37 1.80 -7.76 1.07
C LEU A 37 0.29 -7.97 0.88
N GLY A 38 -0.17 -8.28 -0.34
CA GLY A 38 -1.59 -8.51 -0.64
C GLY A 38 -2.33 -7.28 -1.16
N TYR A 39 -1.63 -6.16 -1.42
CA TYR A 39 -2.24 -5.00 -2.06
C TYR A 39 -2.45 -5.23 -3.55
N GLN A 40 -3.52 -4.66 -4.07
CA GLN A 40 -3.89 -4.68 -5.47
C GLN A 40 -3.84 -3.27 -6.05
N GLN A 41 -3.34 -3.15 -7.27
CA GLN A 41 -3.36 -1.88 -8.00
C GLN A 41 -4.81 -1.53 -8.37
N ILE A 42 -5.18 -0.27 -8.18
CA ILE A 42 -6.46 0.28 -8.62
C ILE A 42 -6.24 1.47 -9.55
N GLY A 43 -6.61 1.30 -10.81
CA GLY A 43 -6.43 2.30 -11.86
C GLY A 43 -5.02 2.35 -12.44
N GLU A 44 -4.76 3.39 -13.23
CA GLU A 44 -3.52 3.58 -13.97
C GLU A 44 -2.47 4.37 -13.18
N PRO A 45 -1.17 4.23 -13.50
CA PRO A 45 -0.13 5.07 -12.93
C PRO A 45 -0.33 6.56 -13.22
N PHE A 46 0.06 7.42 -12.27
CA PHE A 46 -0.08 8.88 -12.35
C PHE A 46 1.16 9.59 -11.78
N LEU A 47 1.40 10.84 -12.19
CA LEU A 47 2.51 11.65 -11.66
C LEU A 47 2.09 12.37 -10.39
N GLU A 48 2.92 12.27 -9.35
CA GLU A 48 2.77 12.99 -8.08
C GLU A 48 4.17 13.43 -7.60
N ALA A 49 4.33 14.72 -7.32
CA ALA A 49 5.61 15.33 -6.94
C ALA A 49 6.80 14.95 -7.87
N GLY A 50 6.54 14.86 -9.18
CA GLY A 50 7.55 14.52 -10.18
C GLY A 50 7.93 13.03 -10.26
N THR A 51 7.29 12.16 -9.47
CA THR A 51 7.53 10.72 -9.48
C THR A 51 6.27 9.97 -9.91
N LEU A 52 6.43 8.87 -10.66
CA LEU A 52 5.32 8.03 -11.07
C LEU A 52 4.82 7.19 -9.88
N HIS A 53 3.54 7.30 -9.58
CA HIS A 53 2.84 6.57 -8.53
C HIS A 53 1.73 5.72 -9.13
N VAL A 54 1.21 4.80 -8.33
CA VAL A 54 0.05 3.98 -8.63
C VAL A 54 -0.75 3.80 -7.36
N ARG A 55 -2.08 3.94 -7.46
CA ARG A 55 -2.94 3.73 -6.30
C ARG A 55 -3.08 2.24 -6.05
N MET A 56 -3.03 1.84 -4.79
CA MET A 56 -3.17 0.45 -4.37
C MET A 56 -4.12 0.35 -3.18
N GLU A 57 -4.83 -0.77 -3.07
CA GLU A 57 -5.70 -1.06 -1.94
C GLU A 57 -5.53 -2.48 -1.42
N LYS A 58 -5.87 -2.69 -0.15
CA LYS A 58 -5.91 -3.99 0.52
C LYS A 58 -7.06 -4.01 1.51
N GLY A 59 -7.88 -5.06 1.47
CA GLY A 59 -8.85 -5.35 2.54
C GLY A 59 -8.11 -5.84 3.79
N LEU A 60 -8.50 -5.34 4.96
CA LEU A 60 -7.97 -5.74 6.26
C LEU A 60 -8.88 -6.76 6.95
#